data_AF-A0A6P0MEF7-F1
#
_entry.id   AF-A0A6P0MEF7-F1
#
_cell.length_a   1.000
_cell.length_b   1.000
_cell.length_c   1.000
_cell.angle_alpha   90.00
_cell.angle_beta   90.00
_cell.angle_gamma   90.00
#
_symmetry.space_group_name_H-M   'P 1'
#
loop_
_entity.id
_entity.type
_entity.pdbx_description
1 polymer ?
#
loop_
_entity_poly.entity_id
_entity_poly.type
_entity_poly.pdbx_seq_one_letter_code
_entity_poly.pdbx_strand_id
1 'polypeptide(L)'
;AISGLRFDERLRGTGAQVHNDLGFSLALRKAGWKLIYDPGVAVDHYPAQRFDEDQRGIVFSDTALINAAHNETIVLLDYFPVLQRIIFIVWSTLVGTRVQPGFLQCLRSFPKEGLLAGQKWLASLRGRWQGWLTWKKCLG
;
A
#
# COMPACT_ATOMS: atom_id res chain seq x y z
N ALA A 1 -10.38 15.13 5.65
CA ALA A 1 -10.79 15.85 4.41
C ALA A 1 -10.61 17.35 4.63
N ILE A 2 -10.09 18.07 3.64
CA ILE A 2 -9.83 19.53 3.73
C ILE A 2 -9.95 20.15 2.34
N SER A 3 -10.50 21.37 2.23
CA SER A 3 -10.55 22.15 0.97
C SER A 3 -11.01 21.34 -0.27
N GLY A 4 -12.10 20.57 -0.13
CA GLY A 4 -12.64 19.74 -1.21
C GLY A 4 -11.91 18.40 -1.45
N LEU A 5 -10.69 18.22 -0.93
CA LEU A 5 -9.98 16.94 -0.96
C LEU A 5 -10.63 15.94 0.01
N ARG A 6 -10.85 14.73 -0.49
CA ARG A 6 -11.46 13.60 0.23
C ARG A 6 -10.49 12.42 0.32
N PHE A 7 -10.78 11.50 1.23
CA PHE A 7 -10.08 10.22 1.24
C PHE A 7 -10.52 9.39 0.05
N ASP A 8 -9.61 8.55 -0.46
CA ASP A 8 -9.88 7.71 -1.63
C ASP A 8 -10.73 6.50 -1.24
N GLU A 9 -11.97 6.48 -1.72
CA GLU A 9 -12.95 5.42 -1.44
C GLU A 9 -12.64 4.11 -2.19
N ARG A 10 -11.67 4.11 -3.12
CA ARG A 10 -11.24 2.89 -3.83
C ARG A 10 -10.32 2.02 -2.97
N LEU A 11 -9.77 2.55 -1.87
CA LEU A 11 -8.87 1.80 -1.00
C LEU A 11 -9.63 0.72 -0.22
N ARG A 12 -8.99 -0.45 -0.06
CA ARG A 12 -9.57 -1.63 0.58
C ARG A 12 -9.04 -1.84 1.99
N GLY A 13 -9.85 -2.46 2.84
CA GLY A 13 -9.52 -2.81 4.21
C GLY A 13 -10.76 -2.72 5.10
N THR A 14 -10.88 -3.62 6.06
CA THR A 14 -11.94 -3.58 7.08
C THR A 14 -11.46 -2.65 8.20
N GLY A 15 -12.14 -1.52 8.41
CA GLY A 15 -11.67 -0.48 9.33
C GLY A 15 -10.70 0.49 8.66
N ALA A 16 -9.42 0.46 9.03
CA ALA A 16 -8.42 1.36 8.47
C ALA A 16 -7.91 0.83 7.11
N GLN A 17 -8.06 1.62 6.05
CA GLN A 17 -7.51 1.29 4.73
C GLN A 17 -6.00 1.62 4.71
N VAL A 18 -5.15 0.60 4.70
CA VAL A 18 -3.69 0.80 4.64
C VAL A 18 -3.34 1.65 3.40
N HIS A 19 -2.44 2.63 3.59
CA HIS A 19 -2.06 3.67 2.61
C HIS A 19 -3.07 4.79 2.39
N ASN A 20 -4.16 4.90 3.16
CA ASN A 20 -5.03 6.08 3.14
C ASN A 20 -4.27 7.38 3.42
N ASP A 21 -3.39 7.40 4.43
CA ASP A 21 -2.61 8.57 4.82
C ASP A 21 -1.57 8.91 3.75
N LEU A 22 -0.94 7.91 3.14
CA LEU A 22 -0.03 8.09 2.00
C LEU A 22 -0.78 8.74 0.83
N GLY A 23 -1.92 8.19 0.45
CA GLY A 23 -2.74 8.70 -0.65
C GLY A 23 -3.19 10.13 -0.41
N PHE A 24 -3.71 10.41 0.79
CA PHE A 24 -4.17 11.75 1.14
C PHE A 24 -3.01 12.77 1.20
N SER A 25 -1.86 12.38 1.76
CA SER A 25 -0.66 13.23 1.82
C SER A 25 -0.12 13.58 0.43
N LEU A 26 -0.09 12.60 -0.48
CA LEU A 26 0.33 12.82 -1.86
C LEU A 26 -0.66 13.69 -2.63
N ALA A 27 -1.97 13.53 -2.39
CA ALA A 27 -3.00 14.41 -2.95
C ALA A 27 -2.84 15.85 -2.48
N LEU A 28 -2.59 16.08 -1.19
CA LEU A 28 -2.29 17.40 -0.62
C LEU A 28 -1.06 18.01 -1.28
N ARG A 29 0.04 17.25 -1.40
CA ARG A 29 1.27 17.71 -2.06
C ARG A 29 1.02 18.08 -3.53
N LYS A 30 0.26 17.27 -4.27
CA LYS A 30 -0.09 17.54 -5.68
C LYS A 30 -0.94 18.81 -5.81
N ALA A 31 -1.78 19.10 -4.82
CA ALA A 31 -2.56 20.33 -4.73
C ALA A 31 -1.77 21.55 -4.20
N GLY A 32 -0.44 21.44 -4.03
CA GLY A 32 0.44 22.55 -3.62
C GLY A 32 0.52 22.77 -2.11
N TRP A 33 -0.10 21.91 -1.29
CA TRP A 33 -0.02 22.00 0.17
C TRP A 33 1.30 21.43 0.69
N LYS A 34 1.69 21.90 1.87
CA LYS A 34 2.84 21.37 2.62
C LYS A 34 2.34 20.65 3.87
N LEU A 35 2.84 19.45 4.10
CA LEU A 35 2.67 18.76 5.38
C LEU A 35 3.84 19.17 6.28
N ILE A 36 3.52 19.68 7.46
CA ILE A 36 4.50 20.16 8.45
C ILE A 36 4.36 19.28 9.69
N TYR A 37 5.48 18.73 10.14
CA TYR A 37 5.58 18.09 11.45
C TYR A 37 6.05 19.14 12.47
N ASP A 38 5.25 19.37 13.51
CA ASP A 38 5.61 20.25 14.61
C ASP A 38 5.90 19.40 15.86
N PRO A 39 7.18 19.28 16.29
CA PRO A 39 7.52 18.49 17.47
C PRO A 39 6.97 19.08 18.78
N GLY A 40 6.57 20.36 18.80
CA GLY A 40 5.91 20.99 19.95
C GLY A 40 4.46 20.56 20.14
N VAL A 41 3.85 19.96 19.11
CA VAL A 41 2.49 19.40 19.16
C VAL A 41 2.59 17.88 19.26
N ALA A 42 2.68 17.40 20.49
CA ALA A 42 2.70 15.97 20.81
C ALA A 42 1.33 15.50 21.29
N VAL A 43 0.90 14.32 20.82
CA VAL A 43 -0.28 13.61 21.33
C VAL A 43 0.14 12.18 21.61
N ASP A 44 -0.10 11.72 22.83
CA ASP A 44 0.14 10.33 23.21
C ASP A 44 -0.85 9.42 22.47
N HIS A 45 -0.32 8.62 21.55
CA HIS A 45 -1.11 7.66 20.79
C HIS A 45 -0.94 6.25 21.33
N TYR A 46 -1.94 5.75 22.04
CA TYR A 46 -1.99 4.38 22.51
C TYR A 46 -2.60 3.47 21.42
N PRO A 47 -1.82 2.59 20.77
CA PRO A 47 -2.35 1.77 19.69
C PRO A 47 -3.39 0.78 20.22
N ALA A 48 -4.64 0.91 19.75
CA ALA A 48 -5.67 -0.07 20.03
C ALA A 48 -5.32 -1.44 19.41
N GLN A 49 -5.91 -2.51 19.96
CA GLN A 49 -5.91 -3.81 19.32
C GLN A 49 -6.66 -3.72 18.00
N ARG A 50 -6.10 -4.32 16.93
CA ARG A 50 -6.80 -4.48 15.67
C ARG A 50 -7.54 -5.81 15.65
N PHE A 51 -8.82 -5.76 15.30
CA PHE A 51 -9.68 -6.94 15.12
C PHE A 51 -9.90 -7.27 13.64
N ASP A 52 -9.30 -6.49 12.74
CA ASP A 52 -9.36 -6.68 11.29
C ASP A 52 -8.33 -7.70 10.79
N GLU A 53 -8.24 -7.85 9.46
CA GLU A 53 -7.34 -8.80 8.83
C GLU A 53 -5.85 -8.42 9.01
N ASP A 54 -5.54 -7.16 9.33
CA ASP A 54 -4.19 -6.66 9.59
C ASP A 54 -3.89 -6.62 11.09
N GLN A 55 -3.57 -7.79 11.63
CA GLN A 55 -3.15 -7.94 13.03
C GLN A 55 -1.68 -7.51 13.28
N ARG A 56 -1.17 -6.50 12.58
CA ARG A 56 0.20 -5.97 12.71
C ARG A 56 1.30 -7.03 12.58
N GLY A 57 1.10 -7.99 11.69
CA GLY A 57 2.08 -9.04 11.42
C GLY A 57 2.22 -10.10 12.52
N ILE A 58 1.29 -10.18 13.49
CA ILE A 58 1.24 -11.29 14.46
C ILE A 58 1.02 -12.62 13.72
N VAL A 59 0.08 -12.63 12.77
CA VAL A 59 -0.19 -13.76 11.88
C VAL A 59 -0.21 -13.25 10.44
N PHE A 60 0.32 -14.05 9.52
CA PHE A 60 0.19 -13.75 8.09
C PHE A 60 -1.28 -13.78 7.67
N SER A 61 -1.70 -12.72 6.98
CA SER A 61 -3.03 -12.60 6.40
C SER A 61 -2.90 -12.27 4.91
N ASP A 62 -3.38 -13.19 4.07
CA ASP A 62 -3.40 -13.03 2.61
C ASP A 62 -4.23 -11.80 2.20
N THR A 63 -5.41 -11.65 2.79
CA THR A 63 -6.34 -10.54 2.53
C THR A 63 -5.72 -9.19 2.89
N ALA A 64 -5.06 -9.07 4.04
CA ALA A 64 -4.40 -7.83 4.45
C ALA A 64 -3.29 -7.45 3.47
N LEU A 65 -2.47 -8.42 3.05
CA LEU A 65 -1.38 -8.17 2.11
C LEU A 65 -1.88 -7.80 0.71
N ILE A 66 -2.92 -8.49 0.22
CA ILE A 66 -3.59 -8.16 -1.05
C ILE A 66 -4.14 -6.73 -1.00
N ASN A 67 -4.87 -6.37 0.06
CA ASN A 67 -5.46 -5.04 0.21
C ASN A 67 -4.38 -3.95 0.29
N ALA A 68 -3.32 -4.17 1.08
CA ALA A 68 -2.22 -3.22 1.18
C ALA A 68 -1.52 -3.01 -0.17
N ALA A 69 -1.24 -4.09 -0.93
CA ALA A 69 -0.58 -4.01 -2.24
C ALA A 69 -1.48 -3.38 -3.31
N HIS A 70 -2.79 -3.68 -3.27
CA HIS A 70 -3.80 -3.02 -4.08
C HIS A 70 -3.82 -1.50 -3.86
N ASN A 71 -3.89 -1.08 -2.60
CA ASN A 71 -4.00 0.32 -2.22
C ASN A 71 -2.73 1.10 -2.58
N GLU A 72 -1.55 0.56 -2.28
CA GLU A 72 -0.27 1.16 -2.66
C GLU A 72 -0.20 1.39 -4.17
N THR A 73 -0.64 0.39 -4.96
CA THR A 73 -0.61 0.47 -6.42
C THR A 73 -1.48 1.61 -6.95
N ILE A 74 -2.72 1.75 -6.47
CA ILE A 74 -3.61 2.85 -6.91
C ILE A 74 -3.00 4.20 -6.53
N VAL A 75 -2.63 4.35 -5.25
CA VAL A 75 -2.10 5.61 -4.71
C VAL A 75 -0.89 6.09 -5.48
N LEU A 76 0.06 5.21 -5.76
CA LEU A 76 1.29 5.57 -6.46
C LEU A 76 1.06 5.80 -7.95
N LEU A 77 0.17 5.05 -8.61
CA LEU A 77 -0.16 5.29 -10.00
C LEU A 77 -0.88 6.63 -10.22
N ASP A 78 -1.73 7.07 -9.30
CA ASP A 78 -2.40 8.38 -9.39
C ASP A 78 -1.46 9.56 -9.14
N TYR A 79 -0.43 9.34 -8.33
CA TYR A 79 0.55 10.37 -8.02
C TYR A 79 1.67 10.46 -9.07
N PHE A 80 2.22 9.33 -9.51
CA PHE A 80 3.42 9.32 -10.36
C PHE A 80 3.15 9.76 -11.81
N PRO A 81 4.12 10.43 -12.45
CA PRO A 81 4.16 10.58 -13.90
C PRO A 81 4.47 9.24 -14.59
N VAL A 82 4.20 9.16 -15.89
CA VAL A 82 4.23 7.91 -16.69
C VAL A 82 5.51 7.10 -16.50
N LEU A 83 6.69 7.70 -16.60
CA LEU A 83 7.96 6.98 -16.46
C LEU A 83 8.10 6.36 -15.06
N GLN A 84 7.73 7.10 -14.01
CA GLN A 84 7.80 6.62 -12.63
C GLN A 84 6.78 5.50 -12.36
N ARG A 85 5.62 5.51 -13.03
CA ARG A 85 4.66 4.39 -12.99
C ARG A 85 5.28 3.11 -13.53
N ILE A 86 5.96 3.18 -14.68
CA ILE A 86 6.61 2.02 -15.29
C ILE A 86 7.70 1.48 -14.35
N ILE A 87 8.58 2.36 -13.86
CA ILE A 87 9.64 1.99 -12.91
C ILE A 87 9.05 1.33 -11.67
N PHE A 88 7.99 1.91 -11.09
CA PHE A 88 7.31 1.36 -9.91
C PHE A 88 6.76 -0.04 -10.18
N ILE A 89 6.04 -0.26 -11.28
CA ILE A 89 5.46 -1.59 -11.59
C ILE A 89 6.56 -2.63 -11.81
N VAL A 90 7.61 -2.29 -12.56
CA VAL A 90 8.75 -3.19 -12.80
C VAL A 90 9.46 -3.51 -11.48
N TRP A 91 9.82 -2.49 -10.70
CA TRP A 91 10.54 -2.67 -9.44
C TRP A 91 9.70 -3.44 -8.42
N SER A 92 8.41 -3.11 -8.28
CA SER A 92 7.55 -3.70 -7.25
C SER A 92 7.20 -5.17 -7.52
N THR A 93 7.21 -5.60 -8.79
CA THR A 93 6.99 -7.00 -9.18
C THR A 93 8.27 -7.83 -9.14
N LEU A 94 9.40 -7.27 -9.59
CA LEU A 94 10.69 -7.96 -9.61
C LEU A 94 11.37 -7.98 -8.24
N VAL A 95 11.43 -6.83 -7.57
CA VAL A 95 12.13 -6.65 -6.30
C VAL A 95 11.11 -6.60 -5.16
N GLY A 96 10.26 -5.57 -5.15
CA GLY A 96 9.34 -5.30 -4.05
C GLY A 96 10.05 -5.06 -2.71
N THR A 97 9.29 -5.15 -1.63
CA THR A 97 9.80 -4.94 -0.26
C THR A 97 9.85 -6.25 0.52
N ARG A 98 10.34 -6.22 1.76
CA ARG A 98 10.25 -7.38 2.65
C ARG A 98 8.80 -7.69 3.08
N VAL A 99 7.93 -6.68 3.08
CA VAL A 99 6.52 -6.80 3.50
C VAL A 99 5.65 -7.21 2.32
N GLN A 100 5.85 -6.58 1.15
CA GLN A 100 5.17 -6.86 -0.11
C GLN A 100 6.19 -7.36 -1.12
N PRO A 101 6.55 -8.65 -1.07
CA PRO A 101 7.66 -9.19 -1.85
C PRO A 101 7.38 -9.17 -3.35
N GLY A 102 8.41 -8.80 -4.11
CA GLY A 102 8.56 -9.17 -5.51
C GLY A 102 9.32 -10.50 -5.64
N PHE A 103 9.60 -10.90 -6.87
CA PHE A 103 10.24 -12.19 -7.17
C PHE A 103 11.57 -12.41 -6.41
N LEU A 104 12.47 -11.43 -6.39
CA LEU A 104 13.77 -11.55 -5.71
C LEU A 104 13.62 -11.65 -4.19
N GLN A 105 12.65 -10.95 -3.60
CA GLN A 105 12.38 -11.04 -2.16
C GLN A 105 11.76 -12.39 -1.78
N CYS A 106 10.96 -12.98 -2.67
CA CYS A 106 10.46 -14.35 -2.53
C CYS A 106 11.64 -15.33 -2.47
N LEU A 107 12.53 -15.30 -3.47
CA LEU A 107 13.72 -16.17 -3.51
C LEU A 107 14.61 -15.99 -2.27
N ARG A 108 14.83 -14.74 -1.84
CA ARG A 108 15.63 -14.43 -0.65
C ARG A 108 15.01 -15.01 0.63
N SER A 109 13.68 -15.05 0.72
CA SER A 109 12.96 -15.46 1.93
C SER A 109 12.63 -16.96 1.93
N PHE A 110 12.67 -17.61 0.76
CA PHE A 110 12.32 -19.01 0.58
C PHE A 110 13.11 -19.97 1.48
N PRO A 111 14.44 -19.85 1.68
CA PRO A 111 15.18 -20.76 2.57
C PRO A 111 14.70 -20.72 4.03
N LYS A 112 14.12 -19.61 4.48
CA LYS A 112 13.64 -19.43 5.85
C LYS A 112 12.15 -19.72 5.99
N GLU A 113 11.34 -19.34 5.00
CA GLU A 113 9.88 -19.33 5.10
C GLU A 113 9.19 -20.40 4.24
N GLY A 114 9.92 -21.04 3.31
CA GLY A 114 9.38 -22.07 2.41
C GLY A 114 8.16 -21.60 1.64
N LEU A 115 7.08 -22.38 1.69
CA LEU A 115 5.81 -22.11 0.99
C LEU A 115 5.20 -20.75 1.35
N LEU A 116 5.42 -20.26 2.59
CA LEU A 116 4.90 -18.98 3.04
C LEU A 116 5.50 -17.81 2.23
N ALA A 117 6.76 -17.89 1.81
CA ALA A 117 7.36 -16.87 0.93
C ALA A 117 6.63 -16.80 -0.41
N GLY A 118 6.30 -17.97 -0.98
CA GLY A 118 5.52 -18.08 -2.20
C GLY A 118 4.10 -17.51 -2.05
N GLN A 119 3.42 -17.82 -0.94
CA GLN A 119 2.09 -17.28 -0.63
C GLN A 119 2.12 -15.76 -0.54
N LYS A 120 3.07 -15.17 0.20
CA LYS A 120 3.22 -13.70 0.30
C LYS A 120 3.49 -13.05 -1.06
N TRP A 121 4.32 -13.68 -1.89
CA TRP A 121 4.61 -13.19 -3.24
C TRP A 121 3.38 -13.22 -4.15
N LEU A 122 2.62 -14.32 -4.14
CA LEU A 122 1.37 -14.42 -4.91
C LEU A 122 0.32 -13.42 -4.42
N ALA A 123 0.17 -13.23 -3.11
CA ALA A 123 -0.70 -12.22 -2.51
C ALA A 123 -0.32 -10.80 -2.95
N SER A 124 0.98 -10.47 -2.90
CA SER A 124 1.52 -9.19 -3.36
C SER A 124 1.20 -8.95 -4.84
N LEU A 125 1.49 -9.92 -5.73
CA LEU A 125 1.18 -9.82 -7.16
C LEU A 125 -0.31 -9.68 -7.42
N ARG A 126 -1.15 -10.45 -6.73
CA ARG A 126 -2.61 -10.39 -6.84
C ARG A 126 -3.14 -9.02 -6.44
N GLY A 127 -2.66 -8.46 -5.33
CA GLY A 127 -3.00 -7.11 -4.91
C GLY A 127 -2.60 -6.06 -5.95
N ARG A 128 -1.36 -6.11 -6.46
CA ARG A 128 -0.87 -5.19 -7.49
C ARG A 128 -1.69 -5.26 -8.78
N TRP A 129 -1.99 -6.46 -9.25
CA TRP A 129 -2.82 -6.67 -10.42
C TRP A 129 -4.23 -6.08 -10.24
N GLN A 130 -4.86 -6.36 -9.10
CA GLN A 130 -6.18 -5.80 -8.79
C GLN A 130 -6.13 -4.27 -8.67
N GLY A 131 -5.08 -3.71 -8.07
CA GLY A 131 -4.90 -2.26 -7.97
C GLY A 131 -4.77 -1.60 -9.34
N TRP A 132 -4.00 -2.21 -10.24
CA TRP A 132 -3.89 -1.76 -11.64
C TRP A 132 -5.23 -1.80 -12.37
N LEU A 133 -6.02 -2.87 -12.20
CA LEU A 133 -7.37 -2.97 -12.77
C LEU A 133 -8.30 -1.87 -12.26
N THR A 134 -8.30 -1.62 -10.95
CA THR A 134 -9.07 -0.54 -10.33
C THR A 134 -8.64 0.82 -10.88
N TRP A 135 -7.33 1.08 -10.96
CA TRP A 135 -6.79 2.32 -11.50
C TRP A 135 -7.18 2.55 -12.97
N LYS A 136 -7.06 1.51 -13.81
CA LYS A 136 -7.40 1.59 -15.23
C LYS A 136 -8.87 1.91 -15.49
N LYS A 137 -9.79 1.39 -14.66
CA LYS A 137 -11.23 1.67 -14.79
C LYS A 137 -11.59 3.14 -14.60
N CYS A 138 -10.74 3.93 -13.94
CA CYS A 138 -10.97 5.36 -13.68
C CYS A 138 -10.31 6.29 -14.71
N LEU A 139 -9.60 5.74 -15.71
CA LEU A 139 -8.95 6.51 -16.78
C LEU A 139 -9.80 6.63 -18.05
N GLY A 140 -10.92 5.89 -18.12
CA GLY A 140 -11.93 6.02 -19.16
C GLY A 140 -13.14 6.75 -18.60
#